data_AF-A0A3M0YCU8-F1
#
_entry.id   AF-A0A3M0YCU8-F1
#
_cell.length_a   1.000
_cell.length_b   1.000
_cell.length_c   1.000
_cell.angle_alpha   90.00
_cell.angle_beta   90.00
_cell.angle_gamma   90.00
#
_symmetry.space_group_name_H-M   'P 1'
#
loop_
_entity.id
_entity.type
_entity.pdbx_description
1 polymer ?
#
loop_
_entity_poly.entity_id
_entity_poly.type
_entity_poly.pdbx_seq_one_letter_code
_entity_poly.pdbx_strand_id
1 'polypeptide(L)'
;MKYEPGHFTYLQLGMPVLIDLEGMQHLQTALIGGKPGHYLILEMPKAEALGRTLERVLFKKGNQLVARYLHEGMAVGFKAQVVGIIEEPDRLVFISCPQVVTQRSLRKEPRVHCFLPARLQVGDQAVEGVTKDISLGGCRFTTPEVKMAQVLSDHVGKPVTIALNLPGVEGKVEVQGEQRSFMNDGQSLAIGIRFIDMQEEAREHLARCIDHLMRVSGAGNE
;
A
#
# COMPACT_ATOMS: atom_id res chain seq x y z
N MET A 1 10.33 11.39 11.93
CA MET A 1 10.14 12.84 11.66
C MET A 1 9.24 13.44 12.72
N LYS A 2 9.34 14.75 12.99
CA LYS A 2 8.35 15.45 13.84
C LYS A 2 7.01 15.47 13.10
N TYR A 3 5.93 15.18 13.80
CA TYR A 3 4.58 15.40 13.28
C TYR A 3 4.37 16.91 13.16
N GLU A 4 4.04 17.41 11.97
CA GLU A 4 3.66 18.81 11.80
C GLU A 4 2.17 18.98 12.15
N PRO A 5 1.84 19.81 13.16
CA PRO A 5 0.47 20.10 13.49
C PRO A 5 -0.24 20.72 12.28
N GLY A 6 -1.31 20.09 11.80
CA GLY A 6 -2.11 20.58 10.67
C GLY A 6 -2.06 19.72 9.41
N HIS A 7 -1.12 18.78 9.31
CA HIS A 7 -0.93 17.96 8.11
C HIS A 7 -1.23 16.48 8.40
N PHE A 8 -2.44 16.05 8.04
CA PHE A 8 -2.83 14.63 7.95
C PHE A 8 -2.38 14.01 6.63
N THR A 9 -1.21 14.37 6.10
CA THR A 9 -0.78 14.06 4.72
C THR A 9 -0.71 12.56 4.40
N TYR A 10 -0.79 11.70 5.41
CA TYR A 10 -0.69 10.24 5.28
C TYR A 10 -1.90 9.49 5.86
N LEU A 11 -2.98 10.18 6.21
CA LEU A 11 -4.16 9.60 6.86
C LEU A 11 -5.38 9.72 5.96
N GLN A 12 -5.96 8.58 5.59
CA GLN A 12 -7.17 8.49 4.76
C GLN A 12 -8.32 7.91 5.59
N LEU A 13 -9.52 8.44 5.37
CA LEU A 13 -10.73 7.90 5.99
C LEU A 13 -10.94 6.44 5.55
N GLY A 14 -11.33 5.61 6.51
CA GLY A 14 -11.51 4.17 6.32
C GLY A 14 -10.21 3.37 6.22
N MET A 15 -9.03 4.01 6.34
CA MET A 15 -7.77 3.25 6.21
C MET A 15 -7.61 2.25 7.36
N PRO A 16 -7.19 1.00 7.08
CA PRO A 16 -6.90 0.03 8.13
C PRO A 16 -5.74 0.48 9.00
N VAL A 17 -5.94 0.38 10.32
CA VAL A 17 -4.94 0.66 11.36
C VAL A 17 -4.84 -0.56 12.25
N LEU A 18 -3.61 -0.98 12.55
CA LEU A 18 -3.32 -1.97 13.59
C LEU A 18 -2.94 -1.24 14.86
N ILE A 19 -3.53 -1.61 15.98
CA ILE A 19 -3.17 -1.07 17.29
C ILE A 19 -2.64 -2.16 18.21
N ASP A 20 -1.60 -1.81 18.97
CA ASP A 20 -1.10 -2.59 20.09
C ASP A 20 -1.39 -1.85 21.38
N LEU A 21 -1.95 -2.58 22.33
CA LEU A 21 -2.19 -2.15 23.70
C LEU A 21 -1.41 -3.07 24.64
N GLU A 22 -1.36 -2.72 25.91
CA GLU A 22 -0.78 -3.61 26.90
C GLU A 22 -1.52 -4.95 26.93
N GLY A 23 -0.80 -6.05 26.73
CA GLY A 23 -1.36 -7.41 26.72
C GLY A 23 -2.11 -7.81 25.45
N MET A 24 -2.26 -6.91 24.45
CA MET A 24 -2.89 -7.23 23.16
C MET A 24 -2.18 -6.58 21.99
N GLN A 25 -1.92 -7.36 20.94
CA GLN A 25 -1.21 -6.88 19.76
C GLN A 25 -2.02 -7.08 18.49
N HIS A 26 -1.76 -6.24 17.50
CA HIS A 26 -2.28 -6.33 16.15
C HIS A 26 -3.82 -6.31 16.08
N LEU A 27 -4.48 -5.57 16.97
CA LEU A 27 -5.93 -5.37 16.86
C LEU A 27 -6.22 -4.50 15.64
N GLN A 28 -7.04 -5.00 14.73
CA GLN A 28 -7.41 -4.28 13.52
C GLN A 28 -8.58 -3.34 13.77
N THR A 29 -8.45 -2.12 13.28
CA THR A 29 -9.47 -1.06 13.29
C THR A 29 -9.33 -0.21 12.02
N ALA A 30 -10.19 0.80 11.86
CA ALA A 30 -10.14 1.77 10.79
C ALA A 30 -10.07 3.20 11.35
N LEU A 31 -9.35 4.08 10.65
CA LEU A 31 -9.35 5.51 10.94
C LEU A 31 -10.63 6.15 10.37
N ILE A 32 -11.42 6.82 11.22
CA ILE A 32 -12.69 7.46 10.82
C ILE A 32 -12.58 8.98 10.78
N GLY A 33 -11.53 9.55 11.36
CA GLY A 33 -11.25 10.97 11.24
C GLY A 33 -10.37 11.50 12.34
N GLY A 34 -10.46 12.80 12.60
CA GLY A 34 -9.70 13.44 13.65
C GLY A 34 -9.83 14.95 13.60
N LYS A 35 -9.39 15.59 14.67
CA LYS A 35 -9.19 17.03 14.73
C LYS A 35 -7.68 17.29 14.83
N PRO A 36 -7.04 17.91 13.80
CA PRO A 36 -5.60 18.13 13.79
C PRO A 36 -5.10 18.78 15.08
N GLY A 37 -4.01 18.26 15.63
CA GLY A 37 -3.42 18.76 16.89
C GLY A 37 -4.20 18.40 18.17
N HIS A 38 -5.38 17.77 18.06
CA HIS A 38 -6.17 17.35 19.21
C HIS A 38 -6.25 15.83 19.32
N TYR A 39 -6.90 15.16 18.36
CA TYR A 39 -7.13 13.72 18.42
C TYR A 39 -7.35 13.10 17.04
N LEU A 40 -7.15 11.78 16.97
CA LEU A 40 -7.61 10.91 15.90
C LEU A 40 -8.77 10.05 16.42
N ILE A 41 -9.65 9.61 15.51
CA ILE A 41 -10.82 8.79 15.80
C ILE A 41 -10.65 7.45 15.08
N LEU A 42 -10.68 6.36 15.84
CA LEU A 42 -10.67 5.00 15.35
C LEU A 42 -12.02 4.34 15.61
N GLU A 43 -12.42 3.38 14.77
CA GLU A 43 -13.49 2.44 15.16
C GLU A 43 -13.05 1.62 16.37
N MET A 44 -13.99 1.21 17.21
CA MET A 44 -13.69 0.19 18.21
C MET A 44 -13.29 -1.11 17.49
N PRO A 45 -12.10 -1.69 17.77
CA PRO A 45 -11.68 -2.93 17.13
C PRO A 45 -12.68 -4.04 17.43
N LYS A 46 -13.17 -4.69 16.38
CA LYS A 46 -13.99 -5.89 16.52
C LYS A 46 -13.04 -7.08 16.60
N ALA A 47 -12.73 -7.54 17.81
CA ALA A 47 -12.06 -8.81 18.00
C ALA A 47 -12.93 -9.71 18.87
N GLU A 48 -13.13 -10.95 18.43
CA GLU A 48 -13.93 -11.95 19.15
C GLU A 48 -13.41 -12.19 20.59
N ALA A 49 -12.10 -11.97 20.80
CA ALA A 49 -11.44 -12.03 22.11
C ALA A 49 -11.62 -10.76 22.97
N LEU A 50 -12.05 -9.63 22.40
CA LEU A 50 -12.34 -8.40 23.15
C LEU A 50 -13.78 -8.45 23.67
N GLY A 51 -13.96 -9.08 24.83
CA GLY A 51 -15.18 -8.91 25.60
C GLY A 51 -15.32 -7.47 26.12
N ARG A 52 -16.57 -7.02 26.37
CA ARG A 52 -16.88 -5.65 26.85
C ARG A 52 -16.08 -5.21 28.08
N THR A 53 -15.81 -6.13 29.01
CA THR A 53 -15.01 -5.84 30.21
C THR A 53 -13.56 -5.49 29.84
N LEU A 54 -12.96 -6.26 28.94
CA LEU A 54 -11.57 -6.10 28.54
C LEU A 54 -11.38 -4.84 27.69
N GLU A 55 -12.34 -4.53 26.81
CA GLU A 55 -12.39 -3.26 26.09
C GLU A 55 -12.36 -2.06 27.05
N ARG A 56 -13.16 -2.06 28.13
CA ARG A 56 -13.18 -0.95 29.10
C ARG A 56 -11.86 -0.80 29.85
N VAL A 57 -11.14 -1.90 30.06
CA VAL A 57 -9.81 -1.87 30.69
C VAL A 57 -8.77 -1.35 29.71
N LEU A 58 -8.75 -1.85 28.48
CA LEU A 58 -7.73 -1.51 27.47
C LEU A 58 -7.92 -0.11 26.89
N PHE A 59 -9.15 0.31 26.63
CA PHE A 59 -9.49 1.63 26.08
C PHE A 59 -9.85 2.64 27.17
N LYS A 60 -9.32 2.45 28.39
CA LYS A 60 -9.43 3.45 29.44
C LYS A 60 -8.61 4.69 29.07
N LYS A 61 -9.18 5.87 29.31
CA LYS A 61 -8.49 7.16 29.11
C LYS A 61 -7.12 7.16 29.81
N GLY A 62 -6.09 7.57 29.09
CA GLY A 62 -4.69 7.61 29.53
C GLY A 62 -3.87 6.38 29.17
N ASN A 63 -4.51 5.26 28.80
CA ASN A 63 -3.78 4.07 28.36
C ASN A 63 -3.00 4.36 27.09
N GLN A 64 -1.79 3.82 27.02
CA GLN A 64 -0.92 3.96 25.86
C GLN A 64 -1.27 2.91 24.81
N LEU A 65 -1.09 3.28 23.55
CA LEU A 65 -1.13 2.36 22.44
C LEU A 65 -0.09 2.72 21.37
N VAL A 66 0.24 1.73 20.56
CA VAL A 66 1.02 1.92 19.33
C VAL A 66 0.08 1.72 18.16
N ALA A 67 -0.09 2.73 17.32
CA ALA A 67 -0.85 2.64 16.09
C ALA A 67 0.09 2.46 14.90
N ARG A 68 -0.25 1.54 13.99
CA ARG A 68 0.53 1.19 12.80
C ARG A 68 -0.39 1.12 11.59
N TYR A 69 0.05 1.66 10.47
CA TYR A 69 -0.68 1.58 9.21
C TYR A 69 0.28 1.53 8.03
N LEU A 70 -0.26 1.13 6.88
CA LEU A 70 0.47 1.14 5.61
C LEU A 70 0.01 2.34 4.78
N HIS A 71 0.97 3.08 4.25
CA HIS A 71 0.71 4.15 3.31
C HIS A 71 1.77 4.09 2.20
N GLU A 72 1.35 3.85 0.97
CA GLU A 72 2.22 3.81 -0.23
C GLU A 72 3.44 2.87 -0.12
N GLY A 73 3.34 1.79 0.66
CA GLY A 73 4.45 0.85 0.89
C GLY A 73 5.41 1.25 1.99
N MET A 74 5.11 2.33 2.72
CA MET A 74 5.72 2.68 4.00
C MET A 74 4.88 2.11 5.13
N ALA A 75 5.53 1.41 6.06
CA ALA A 75 4.95 1.16 7.37
C ALA A 75 5.15 2.40 8.23
N VAL A 76 4.05 3.00 8.67
CA VAL A 76 4.05 4.14 9.57
C VAL A 76 3.59 3.68 10.95
N GLY A 77 4.32 4.05 11.99
CA GLY A 77 4.00 3.70 13.37
C GLY A 77 4.19 4.88 14.31
N PHE A 78 3.31 5.01 15.29
CA PHE A 78 3.40 6.05 16.32
C PHE A 78 2.80 5.62 17.65
N LYS A 79 3.26 6.25 18.73
CA LYS A 79 2.68 6.11 20.07
C LYS A 79 1.57 7.14 20.26
N ALA A 80 0.48 6.73 20.88
CA ALA A 80 -0.63 7.60 21.24
C ALA A 80 -1.24 7.16 22.58
N GLN A 81 -2.14 7.99 23.11
CA GLN A 81 -2.88 7.72 24.33
C GLN A 81 -4.37 7.73 24.03
N VAL A 82 -5.13 6.89 24.71
CA VAL A 82 -6.59 6.94 24.66
C VAL A 82 -7.06 8.23 25.34
N VAL A 83 -7.81 9.06 24.61
CA VAL A 83 -8.38 10.32 25.08
C VAL A 83 -9.81 10.10 25.58
N GLY A 84 -10.55 9.16 24.97
CA GLY A 84 -11.91 8.83 25.35
C GLY A 84 -12.54 7.81 24.42
N ILE A 85 -13.77 7.43 24.75
CA ILE A 85 -14.61 6.55 23.93
C ILE A 85 -16.00 7.16 23.81
N ILE A 86 -16.66 6.89 22.69
CA ILE A 86 -18.10 7.14 22.48
C ILE A 86 -18.74 5.80 22.19
N GLU A 87 -19.96 5.56 22.70
CA GLU A 87 -20.68 4.29 22.47
C GLU A 87 -21.84 4.42 21.47
N GLU A 88 -22.35 5.63 21.23
CA GLU A 88 -23.49 5.90 20.34
C GLU A 88 -23.20 7.09 19.40
N PRO A 89 -23.68 7.07 18.14
CA PRO A 89 -24.41 5.98 17.49
C PRO A 89 -23.53 4.76 17.17
N ASP A 90 -22.21 4.95 17.16
CA ASP A 90 -21.21 3.92 16.94
C ASP A 90 -20.13 3.96 18.01
N ARG A 91 -19.49 2.80 18.24
CA ARG A 91 -18.42 2.67 19.21
C ARG A 91 -17.10 3.15 18.62
N LEU A 92 -16.60 4.28 19.13
CA LEU A 92 -15.40 4.94 18.64
C LEU A 92 -14.38 5.15 19.76
N VAL A 93 -13.11 5.07 19.40
CA VAL A 93 -11.98 5.35 20.30
C VAL A 93 -11.26 6.60 19.82
N PHE A 94 -11.13 7.58 20.72
CA PHE A 94 -10.38 8.80 20.49
C PHE A 94 -8.97 8.62 21.02
N ILE A 95 -7.96 8.90 20.19
CA ILE A 95 -6.55 8.79 20.57
C ILE A 95 -5.85 10.12 20.34
N SER A 96 -4.80 10.42 21.11
CA SER A 96 -4.03 11.65 20.95
C SER A 96 -3.34 11.69 19.58
N CYS A 97 -3.23 12.87 18.97
CA CYS A 97 -2.37 13.03 17.79
C CYS A 97 -0.91 12.66 18.14
N PRO A 98 -0.17 12.00 17.23
CA PRO A 98 1.23 11.69 17.48
C PRO A 98 2.07 12.97 17.52
N GLN A 99 3.10 12.99 18.37
CA GLN A 99 4.14 14.04 18.31
C GLN A 99 5.29 13.64 17.38
N VAL A 100 5.54 12.34 17.28
CA VAL A 100 6.61 11.74 16.47
C VAL A 100 6.04 10.54 15.75
N VAL A 101 6.32 10.46 14.45
CA VAL A 101 6.01 9.30 13.62
C VAL A 101 7.30 8.63 13.16
N THR A 102 7.29 7.29 13.20
CA THR A 102 8.34 6.44 12.65
C THR A 102 7.83 5.88 11.33
N GLN A 103 8.65 6.00 10.29
CA GLN A 103 8.33 5.47 8.96
C GLN A 103 9.43 4.51 8.54
N ARG A 104 9.04 3.39 7.93
CA ARG A 104 9.97 2.42 7.36
C ARG A 104 9.44 1.96 6.01
N SER A 105 10.23 2.15 4.95
CA SER A 105 9.93 1.55 3.65
C SER A 105 9.91 0.03 3.81
N LEU A 106 8.81 -0.60 3.39
CA LEU A 106 8.73 -2.05 3.25
C LEU A 106 9.34 -2.52 1.93
N ARG A 107 9.63 -1.59 1.02
CA ARG A 107 10.22 -1.87 -0.28
C ARG A 107 11.74 -1.80 -0.19
N LYS A 108 12.40 -2.81 -0.77
CA LYS A 108 13.86 -2.81 -0.96
C LYS A 108 14.30 -1.70 -1.92
N GLU A 109 13.45 -1.36 -2.87
CA GLU A 109 13.72 -0.37 -3.93
C GLU A 109 12.54 0.59 -4.08
N PRO A 110 12.79 1.87 -4.39
CA PRO A 110 11.72 2.83 -4.68
C PRO A 110 10.96 2.42 -5.94
N ARG A 111 9.66 2.69 -5.96
CA ARG A 111 8.80 2.52 -7.13
C ARG A 111 8.40 3.87 -7.65
N VAL A 112 8.42 4.02 -8.96
CA VAL A 112 8.01 5.26 -9.64
C VAL A 112 6.66 5.03 -10.27
N HIS A 113 5.73 5.95 -10.04
CA HIS A 113 4.44 5.94 -10.72
C HIS A 113 4.63 6.23 -12.20
N CYS A 114 3.95 5.46 -13.05
CA CYS A 114 4.04 5.60 -14.49
C CYS A 114 2.79 5.05 -15.18
N PHE A 115 2.71 5.26 -16.49
CA PHE A 115 1.66 4.68 -17.34
C PHE A 115 2.31 4.12 -18.60
N LEU A 116 3.12 3.07 -18.43
CA LEU A 116 3.85 2.46 -19.54
C LEU A 116 2.98 1.39 -20.20
N PRO A 117 2.72 1.45 -21.52
CA PRO A 117 2.04 0.36 -22.22
C PRO A 117 2.83 -0.94 -22.06
N ALA A 118 2.11 -2.03 -21.83
CA ALA A 118 2.72 -3.32 -21.59
C ALA A 118 1.81 -4.45 -22.07
N ARG A 119 2.43 -5.59 -22.35
CA ARG A 119 1.74 -6.85 -22.63
C ARG A 119 2.18 -7.89 -21.62
N LEU A 120 1.23 -8.56 -20.98
CA LEU A 120 1.49 -9.64 -20.04
C LEU A 120 1.17 -10.98 -20.70
N GLN A 121 2.15 -11.88 -20.73
CA GLN A 121 2.01 -13.26 -21.17
C GLN A 121 1.89 -14.18 -19.96
N VAL A 122 0.83 -15.00 -19.94
CA VAL A 122 0.45 -15.90 -18.85
C VAL A 122 0.05 -17.25 -19.46
N GLY A 123 0.94 -18.24 -19.36
CA GLY A 123 0.81 -19.49 -20.13
C GLY A 123 0.72 -19.18 -21.63
N ASP A 124 -0.31 -19.71 -22.31
CA ASP A 124 -0.57 -19.47 -23.73
C ASP A 124 -1.39 -18.20 -24.01
N GLN A 125 -1.82 -17.49 -22.96
CA GLN A 125 -2.63 -16.29 -23.10
C GLN A 125 -1.81 -15.02 -22.96
N ALA A 126 -2.22 -13.99 -23.70
CA ALA A 126 -1.62 -12.67 -23.63
C ALA A 126 -2.70 -11.62 -23.44
N VAL A 127 -2.38 -10.60 -22.65
CA VAL A 127 -3.29 -9.48 -22.40
C VAL A 127 -2.52 -8.16 -22.48
N GLU A 128 -3.10 -7.18 -23.17
CA GLU A 128 -2.55 -5.83 -23.25
C GLU A 128 -3.01 -5.01 -22.04
N GLY A 129 -2.20 -4.04 -21.65
CA GLY A 129 -2.48 -3.21 -20.50
C GLY A 129 -1.43 -2.15 -20.25
N VAL A 130 -1.40 -1.66 -19.01
CA VAL A 130 -0.54 -0.55 -18.60
C VAL A 130 0.10 -0.85 -17.25
N THR A 131 1.39 -0.58 -17.15
CA THR A 131 2.14 -0.57 -15.90
C THR A 131 1.90 0.75 -15.15
N LYS A 132 1.34 0.68 -13.94
CA LYS A 132 0.97 1.82 -13.07
C LYS A 132 2.11 2.29 -12.15
N ASP A 133 3.03 1.38 -11.86
CA ASP A 133 4.31 1.70 -11.20
C ASP A 133 5.36 0.65 -11.53
N ILE A 134 6.62 1.05 -11.41
CA ILE A 134 7.76 0.20 -11.71
C ILE A 134 8.96 0.50 -10.80
N SER A 135 9.73 -0.54 -10.53
CA SER A 135 11.04 -0.56 -9.85
C SER A 135 11.96 -1.54 -10.58
N LEU A 136 13.25 -1.59 -10.24
CA LEU A 136 14.17 -2.59 -10.80
C LEU A 136 13.79 -4.02 -10.41
N GLY A 137 13.10 -4.22 -9.28
CA GLY A 137 12.67 -5.53 -8.80
C GLY A 137 11.26 -5.95 -9.21
N GLY A 138 10.48 -5.12 -9.91
CA GLY A 138 9.11 -5.47 -10.28
C GLY A 138 8.23 -4.29 -10.66
N CYS A 139 6.99 -4.60 -11.04
CA CYS A 139 6.01 -3.62 -11.49
C CYS A 139 4.58 -4.00 -11.10
N ARG A 140 3.65 -3.06 -11.27
CA ARG A 140 2.21 -3.30 -11.19
C ARG A 140 1.56 -3.10 -12.56
N PHE A 141 1.11 -4.19 -13.16
CA PHE A 141 0.40 -4.22 -14.43
C PHE A 141 -1.12 -4.12 -14.20
N THR A 142 -1.83 -3.43 -15.09
CA THR A 142 -3.29 -3.30 -15.05
C THR A 142 -3.89 -3.49 -16.43
N THR A 143 -5.04 -4.15 -16.51
CA THR A 143 -5.78 -4.35 -17.77
C THR A 143 -7.30 -4.23 -17.55
N PRO A 144 -8.05 -3.64 -18.49
CA PRO A 144 -9.52 -3.62 -18.44
C PRO A 144 -10.14 -4.97 -18.87
N GLU A 145 -9.36 -5.96 -19.30
CA GLU A 145 -9.87 -7.24 -19.80
C GLU A 145 -10.34 -8.18 -18.65
N VAL A 146 -11.43 -7.82 -17.99
CA VAL A 146 -12.00 -8.57 -16.83
C VAL A 146 -12.31 -10.04 -17.12
N LYS A 147 -12.49 -10.43 -18.39
CA LYS A 147 -12.61 -11.84 -18.82
C LYS A 147 -11.38 -12.69 -18.46
N MET A 148 -10.22 -12.07 -18.26
CA MET A 148 -8.98 -12.74 -17.83
C MET A 148 -8.90 -12.96 -16.32
N ALA A 149 -9.91 -12.54 -15.55
CA ALA A 149 -9.90 -12.60 -14.09
C ALA A 149 -9.57 -14.00 -13.56
N GLN A 150 -10.25 -15.04 -14.08
CA GLN A 150 -10.03 -16.42 -13.62
C GLN A 150 -8.61 -16.91 -13.94
N VAL A 151 -8.13 -16.66 -15.16
CA VAL A 151 -6.80 -17.10 -15.58
C VAL A 151 -5.72 -16.42 -14.76
N LEU A 152 -5.86 -15.11 -14.54
CA LEU A 152 -4.92 -14.33 -13.74
C LEU A 152 -5.01 -14.68 -12.26
N SER A 153 -6.19 -14.90 -11.68
CA SER A 153 -6.31 -15.34 -10.28
C SER A 153 -5.60 -16.66 -10.05
N ASP A 154 -5.73 -17.60 -10.98
CA ASP A 154 -5.16 -18.94 -10.88
C ASP A 154 -3.64 -18.97 -11.17
N HIS A 155 -3.08 -17.85 -11.64
CA HIS A 155 -1.66 -17.70 -11.93
C HIS A 155 -0.84 -17.04 -10.81
N VAL A 156 -1.45 -16.70 -9.68
CA VAL A 156 -0.71 -16.19 -8.52
C VAL A 156 0.33 -17.21 -8.06
N GLY A 157 1.58 -16.76 -7.91
CA GLY A 157 2.75 -17.56 -7.57
C GLY A 157 3.45 -18.24 -8.75
N LYS A 158 2.99 -18.03 -9.99
CA LYS A 158 3.54 -18.69 -11.19
C LYS A 158 4.36 -17.73 -12.06
N PRO A 159 5.25 -18.25 -12.92
CA PRO A 159 6.02 -17.46 -13.87
C PRO A 159 5.14 -16.75 -14.89
N VAL A 160 5.52 -15.53 -15.25
CA VAL A 160 4.91 -14.69 -16.29
C VAL A 160 6.01 -13.97 -17.06
N THR A 161 5.71 -13.54 -18.29
CA THR A 161 6.60 -12.64 -19.04
C THR A 161 5.87 -11.34 -19.31
N ILE A 162 6.51 -10.21 -18.99
CA ILE A 162 5.98 -8.89 -19.32
C ILE A 162 6.85 -8.22 -20.38
N ALA A 163 6.21 -7.73 -21.44
CA ALA A 163 6.84 -6.93 -22.47
C ALA A 163 6.47 -5.46 -22.25
N LEU A 164 7.46 -4.62 -21.93
CA LEU A 164 7.30 -3.22 -21.59
C LEU A 164 7.67 -2.32 -22.77
N ASN A 165 6.81 -1.34 -23.08
CA ASN A 165 7.16 -0.28 -24.03
C ASN A 165 7.81 0.87 -23.24
N LEU A 166 9.14 0.90 -23.21
CA LEU A 166 9.88 1.93 -22.49
C LEU A 166 10.13 3.16 -23.38
N PRO A 167 10.00 4.40 -22.86
CA PRO A 167 10.32 5.60 -23.62
C PRO A 167 11.79 5.62 -24.05
N GLY A 168 12.04 5.96 -25.32
CA GLY A 168 13.40 6.08 -25.86
C GLY A 168 14.10 4.76 -26.15
N VAL A 169 13.38 3.63 -26.06
CA VAL A 169 13.87 2.30 -26.46
C VAL A 169 13.06 1.84 -27.68
N GLU A 170 13.74 1.46 -28.75
CA GLU A 170 13.07 0.83 -29.89
C GLU A 170 12.69 -0.62 -29.54
N GLY A 171 11.43 -0.98 -29.81
CA GLY A 171 10.90 -2.30 -29.50
C GLY A 171 10.37 -2.45 -28.07
N LYS A 172 10.14 -3.69 -27.65
CA LYS A 172 9.64 -4.03 -26.31
C LYS A 172 10.78 -4.61 -25.47
N VAL A 173 10.85 -4.21 -24.22
CA VAL A 173 11.75 -4.82 -23.24
C VAL A 173 11.01 -5.95 -22.53
N GLU A 174 11.42 -7.19 -22.81
CA GLU A 174 10.84 -8.37 -22.18
C GLU A 174 11.56 -8.73 -20.88
N VAL A 175 10.76 -9.00 -19.84
CA VAL A 175 11.26 -9.33 -18.51
C VAL A 175 10.50 -10.54 -17.98
N GLN A 176 11.23 -11.55 -17.52
CA GLN A 176 10.65 -12.68 -16.82
C GLN A 176 10.38 -12.33 -15.36
N GLY A 177 9.20 -12.73 -14.89
CA GLY A 177 8.79 -12.48 -13.53
C GLY A 177 7.88 -13.56 -12.96
N GLU A 178 7.44 -13.32 -11.74
CA GLU A 178 6.46 -14.13 -11.03
C GLU A 178 5.30 -13.23 -10.63
N GLN A 179 4.09 -13.70 -10.87
CA GLN A 179 2.90 -13.02 -10.39
C GLN A 179 2.80 -13.16 -8.86
N ARG A 180 2.87 -12.05 -8.13
CA ARG A 180 2.85 -12.00 -6.66
C ARG A 180 1.51 -11.64 -6.06
N SER A 181 0.65 -10.98 -6.81
CA SER A 181 -0.67 -10.55 -6.35
C SER A 181 -1.64 -10.36 -7.51
N PHE A 182 -2.92 -10.53 -7.22
CA PHE A 182 -4.03 -10.27 -8.12
C PHE A 182 -5.10 -9.47 -7.36
N MET A 183 -5.66 -8.45 -8.00
CA MET A 183 -6.83 -7.71 -7.53
C MET A 183 -7.79 -7.50 -8.70
N ASN A 184 -9.08 -7.56 -8.40
CA ASN A 184 -10.16 -7.28 -9.32
C ASN A 184 -11.13 -6.31 -8.63
N ASP A 185 -11.28 -5.11 -9.18
CA ASP A 185 -12.20 -4.09 -8.66
C ASP A 185 -13.55 -4.06 -9.42
N GLY A 186 -13.75 -5.02 -10.32
CA GLY A 186 -14.93 -5.14 -11.19
C GLY A 186 -14.82 -4.37 -12.51
N GLN A 187 -13.93 -3.39 -12.61
CA GLN A 187 -13.68 -2.61 -13.83
C GLN A 187 -12.34 -2.94 -14.47
N SER A 188 -11.35 -3.30 -13.65
CA SER A 188 -9.99 -3.58 -14.06
C SER A 188 -9.38 -4.69 -13.21
N LEU A 189 -8.38 -5.34 -13.79
CA LEU A 189 -7.55 -6.32 -13.13
C LEU A 189 -6.19 -5.69 -12.85
N ALA A 190 -5.69 -5.85 -11.63
CA ALA A 190 -4.38 -5.39 -11.22
C ALA A 190 -3.50 -6.56 -10.77
N ILE A 191 -2.29 -6.61 -11.31
CA ILE A 191 -1.36 -7.72 -11.16
C ILE A 191 -0.03 -7.17 -10.66
N GLY A 192 0.45 -7.69 -9.54
CA GLY A 192 1.78 -7.38 -9.02
C GLY A 192 2.78 -8.40 -9.54
N ILE A 193 3.84 -7.95 -10.22
CA ILE A 193 4.85 -8.81 -10.84
C ILE A 193 6.19 -8.52 -10.19
N ARG A 194 6.87 -9.57 -9.72
CA ARG A 194 8.26 -9.51 -9.27
C ARG A 194 9.16 -10.00 -10.39
N PHE A 195 10.18 -9.23 -10.75
CA PHE A 195 11.15 -9.66 -11.75
C PHE A 195 12.09 -10.72 -11.14
N ILE A 196 12.36 -11.79 -11.90
CA ILE A 196 13.22 -12.90 -11.46
C ILE A 196 14.55 -12.86 -12.19
N ASP A 197 14.47 -12.87 -13.53
CA ASP A 197 15.62 -12.87 -14.40
C ASP A 197 15.46 -11.76 -15.43
N MET A 198 16.51 -10.98 -15.60
CA MET A 198 16.53 -9.80 -16.45
C MET A 198 17.91 -9.71 -17.08
N GLN A 199 17.93 -9.73 -18.41
CA GLN A 199 19.16 -9.53 -19.16
C GLN A 199 19.73 -8.13 -18.88
N GLU A 200 21.05 -7.99 -18.94
CA GLU A 200 21.73 -6.74 -18.56
C GLU A 200 21.24 -5.54 -19.40
N GLU A 201 21.04 -5.74 -20.70
CA GLU A 201 20.49 -4.71 -21.59
C GLU A 201 19.07 -4.26 -21.15
N ALA A 202 18.19 -5.22 -20.85
CA ALA A 202 16.84 -4.93 -20.34
C ALA A 202 16.90 -4.17 -19.01
N ARG A 203 17.85 -4.53 -18.14
CA ARG A 203 18.09 -3.88 -16.85
C ARG A 203 18.57 -2.44 -17.03
N GLU A 204 19.50 -2.19 -17.94
CA GLU A 204 19.99 -0.85 -18.26
C GLU A 204 18.87 0.03 -18.84
N HIS A 205 18.08 -0.52 -19.77
CA HIS A 205 16.93 0.17 -20.36
C HIS A 205 15.91 0.56 -19.29
N LEU A 206 15.59 -0.37 -18.39
CA LEU A 206 14.68 -0.13 -17.30
C LEU A 206 15.23 0.89 -16.30
N ALA A 207 16.51 0.81 -15.94
CA ALA A 207 17.15 1.75 -15.03
C ALA A 207 17.13 3.18 -15.57
N ARG A 208 17.46 3.37 -16.86
CA ARG A 208 17.38 4.68 -17.53
C ARG A 208 15.97 5.23 -17.56
N CYS A 209 14.98 4.38 -17.86
CA CYS A 209 13.57 4.77 -17.84
C CYS A 209 13.14 5.21 -16.43
N ILE A 210 13.47 4.43 -15.40
CA ILE A 210 13.14 4.73 -14.01
C ILE A 210 13.76 6.06 -13.56
N ASP A 211 15.04 6.31 -13.86
CA ASP A 211 15.72 7.56 -13.53
C ASP A 211 15.04 8.76 -14.22
N HIS A 212 14.71 8.62 -15.51
CA HIS A 212 13.98 9.66 -16.24
C HIS A 212 12.61 9.95 -15.59
N LEU A 213 11.84 8.91 -15.27
CA LEU A 213 10.52 9.06 -14.64
C LEU A 213 10.61 9.71 -13.24
N MET A 214 11.65 9.41 -12.46
CA MET A 214 11.86 10.06 -11.16
C MET A 214 12.10 11.56 -11.30
N ARG A 215 12.90 11.98 -12.29
CA ARG A 215 13.19 13.40 -12.54
C ARG A 215 11.92 14.17 -12.95
N VAL A 216 11.10 13.57 -13.81
CA VAL A 216 9.85 14.20 -14.27
C VAL A 216 8.81 14.25 -13.14
N SER A 217 8.72 13.20 -12.30
CA SER A 217 7.77 13.16 -11.19
C SER A 217 8.15 14.08 -10.03
N GLY A 218 9.45 14.34 -9.83
CA GLY A 218 9.96 15.25 -8.81
C GLY A 218 9.81 16.74 -9.16
N ALA A 219 9.76 17.09 -10.45
CA ALA A 219 9.63 18.47 -10.92
C ALA A 219 8.22 19.07 -10.79
N GLY A 220 7.24 18.31 -10.30
CA GLY A 220 5.85 18.77 -10.11
C GLY A 220 5.53 19.35 -8.72
N ASN A 221 6.54 19.48 -7.83
CA ASN A 221 6.37 19.91 -6.44
C ASN A 221 7.22 21.13 -6.04
N GLU A 222 7.66 21.94 -7.01
CA GLU A 222 8.27 23.27 -6.75
C GLU A 222 7.29 24.41 -7.05
#